data_AF-A0A1A8S5G9-F1
#
_entry.id   AF-A0A1A8S5G9-F1
#
_cell.length_a   1.000
_cell.length_b   1.000
_cell.length_c   1.000
_cell.angle_alpha   90.00
_cell.angle_beta   90.00
_cell.angle_gamma   90.00
#
_symmetry.space_group_name_H-M   'P 1'
#
loop_
_entity.id
_entity.type
_entity.pdbx_description
1 polymer ?
#
loop_
_entity_poly.entity_id
_entity_poly.type
_entity_poly.pdbx_seq_one_letter_code
_entity_poly.pdbx_strand_id
1 'polypeptide(L)'
;LEGWVDVLYSTNDAVGNTWNWLFFIPLIIIGSFFMLNLVLGVLSGEFAKERERVEKRQEFLKLRRQQQIERELTGYLEWICKAEEVMLAEEDKHAEEKSLDGAWYKRKSNNS
;
A
#
# COMPACT_ATOMS: atom_id res chain seq x y z
N LEU A 1 9.52 -37.50 -16.03
CA LEU A 1 10.83 -38.18 -15.99
C LEU A 1 10.61 -39.66 -15.66
N GLU A 2 9.65 -40.32 -16.30
CA GLU A 2 9.40 -41.76 -16.19
C GLU A 2 9.90 -42.39 -17.50
N GLY A 3 10.52 -43.57 -17.45
CA GLY A 3 11.07 -44.26 -18.63
C GLY A 3 12.54 -43.96 -18.99
N TRP A 4 13.24 -43.08 -18.25
CA TRP A 4 14.69 -42.87 -18.47
C TRP A 4 15.53 -44.10 -18.10
N VAL A 5 15.02 -44.89 -17.16
CA VAL A 5 15.63 -46.15 -16.71
C VAL A 5 15.58 -47.19 -17.83
N ASP A 6 14.46 -47.27 -18.56
CA ASP A 6 14.31 -48.20 -19.69
C ASP A 6 15.24 -47.83 -20.86
N VAL A 7 15.40 -46.53 -21.10
CA VAL A 7 16.38 -46.02 -22.08
C VAL A 7 17.81 -46.30 -21.64
N LEU A 8 18.12 -46.16 -20.34
CA LEU A 8 19.43 -46.50 -19.79
C LEU A 8 19.73 -47.99 -19.98
N TYR A 9 18.78 -48.87 -19.67
CA TYR A 9 18.95 -50.32 -19.88
C TYR A 9 19.09 -50.68 -21.35
N SER A 10 18.29 -50.07 -22.24
CA SER A 10 18.41 -50.28 -23.69
C SER A 10 19.78 -49.84 -24.23
N THR A 11 20.32 -48.74 -23.72
CA THR A 11 21.64 -48.22 -24.12
C THR A 11 22.78 -49.05 -23.51
N ASN A 12 22.57 -49.56 -22.30
CA ASN A 12 23.47 -50.46 -21.61
C ASN A 12 23.64 -51.79 -22.37
N ASP A 13 22.55 -52.37 -22.86
CA ASP A 13 22.58 -53.60 -23.64
C ASP A 13 23.21 -53.41 -25.03
N ALA A 14 23.12 -52.20 -25.60
CA ALA A 14 23.68 -51.89 -26.92
C ALA A 14 25.18 -51.48 -26.91
N VAL A 15 25.63 -50.73 -25.90
CA VAL A 15 26.95 -50.07 -25.87
C VAL A 15 27.82 -50.53 -24.68
N GLY A 16 27.22 -51.20 -23.68
CA GLY A 16 27.89 -51.67 -22.47
C GLY A 16 27.80 -50.70 -21.28
N ASN A 17 27.90 -51.25 -20.06
CA ASN A 17 27.54 -50.56 -18.81
C ASN A 17 28.56 -49.57 -18.30
N THR A 18 29.84 -49.78 -18.62
CA THR A 18 30.96 -49.22 -17.87
C THR A 18 30.98 -47.69 -17.90
N TRP A 19 30.49 -47.08 -18.97
CA TRP A 19 30.55 -45.63 -19.19
C TRP A 19 29.19 -44.92 -19.30
N ASN A 20 28.10 -45.66 -19.47
CA ASN A 20 26.77 -45.07 -19.64
C ASN A 20 26.27 -44.36 -18.38
N TRP A 21 26.54 -44.91 -17.20
CA TRP A 21 26.13 -44.29 -15.93
C TRP A 21 26.76 -42.90 -15.72
N LEU A 22 28.02 -42.72 -16.14
CA LEU A 22 28.75 -41.45 -16.07
C LEU A 22 28.16 -40.37 -16.97
N PHE A 23 27.44 -40.74 -18.03
CA PHE A 23 26.75 -39.81 -18.91
C PHE A 23 25.33 -39.51 -18.42
N PHE A 24 24.54 -40.56 -18.13
CA PHE A 24 23.12 -40.41 -17.80
C PHE A 24 22.89 -39.76 -16.43
N ILE A 25 23.67 -40.09 -15.40
CA ILE A 25 23.48 -39.54 -14.05
C ILE A 25 23.64 -38.00 -14.02
N PRO A 26 24.75 -37.40 -14.50
CA PRO A 26 24.87 -35.94 -14.50
C PRO A 26 23.89 -35.27 -15.47
N LEU A 27 23.58 -35.90 -16.61
CA LEU A 27 22.57 -35.39 -17.55
C LEU A 27 21.19 -35.26 -16.89
N ILE A 28 20.77 -36.28 -16.13
CA ILE A 28 19.49 -36.28 -15.41
C ILE A 28 19.48 -35.25 -14.28
N ILE A 29 20.58 -35.11 -13.54
CA ILE A 29 20.68 -34.11 -12.45
C ILE A 29 20.59 -32.69 -13.03
N ILE A 30 21.40 -32.37 -14.04
CA ILE A 30 21.43 -31.05 -14.67
C ILE A 30 20.11 -30.76 -15.38
N GLY A 31 19.59 -31.71 -16.16
CA GLY A 31 18.33 -31.57 -16.89
C GLY A 31 17.14 -31.39 -15.96
N SER A 32 17.07 -32.13 -14.85
CA SER A 32 16.00 -31.99 -13.86
C SER A 32 16.10 -30.67 -13.10
N PHE A 33 17.30 -30.27 -12.68
CA PHE A 33 17.52 -28.98 -12.02
C PHE A 33 17.13 -27.82 -12.94
N PHE A 34 17.46 -27.90 -14.23
CA PHE A 34 17.04 -26.91 -15.21
C PHE A 34 15.52 -26.89 -15.40
N MET A 35 14.88 -28.04 -15.59
CA MET A 35 13.42 -28.12 -15.77
C MET A 35 12.66 -27.61 -14.52
N LEU A 36 13.14 -27.95 -13.31
CA LEU A 36 12.56 -27.45 -12.06
C LEU A 36 12.72 -25.93 -11.92
N ASN A 37 13.93 -25.41 -12.13
CA ASN A 37 14.17 -23.96 -12.05
C ASN A 37 13.47 -23.17 -13.15
N LEU A 38 13.26 -23.76 -14.33
CA LEU A 38 12.51 -23.13 -15.40
C LEU A 38 11.02 -23.03 -15.03
N VAL A 39 10.43 -24.09 -14.48
CA VAL A 39 9.04 -24.06 -13.97
C VAL A 39 8.91 -23.08 -12.82
N LEU A 40 9.84 -23.09 -11.86
CA LEU A 40 9.86 -22.11 -10.76
C LEU A 40 10.09 -20.69 -11.25
N GLY A 41 10.90 -20.50 -12.29
CA GLY A 41 11.16 -19.19 -12.91
C GLY A 41 9.95 -18.66 -13.67
N VAL A 42 9.25 -19.50 -14.41
CA VAL A 42 7.99 -19.14 -15.09
C VAL A 42 6.90 -18.86 -14.05
N LEU A 43 6.72 -19.73 -13.04
CA LEU A 43 5.77 -19.49 -11.97
C LEU A 43 6.12 -18.23 -11.17
N SER A 44 7.40 -17.99 -10.89
CA SER A 44 7.87 -16.80 -10.19
C SER A 44 7.66 -15.55 -11.04
N GLY A 45 7.85 -15.63 -12.35
CA GLY A 45 7.53 -14.54 -13.29
C GLY A 45 6.03 -14.26 -13.40
N GLU A 46 5.21 -15.31 -13.47
CA GLU A 46 3.74 -15.22 -13.49
C GLU A 46 3.22 -14.63 -12.17
N PHE A 47 3.76 -15.07 -11.02
CA PHE A 47 3.40 -14.51 -9.72
C PHE A 47 3.93 -13.08 -9.52
N ALA A 48 5.11 -12.74 -10.03
CA ALA A 48 5.61 -11.36 -9.98
C ALA A 48 4.69 -10.42 -10.77
N LYS A 49 4.21 -10.88 -11.93
CA LYS A 49 3.25 -10.15 -12.77
C LYS A 49 1.87 -10.02 -12.13
N GLU A 50 1.41 -11.05 -11.42
CA GLU A 50 0.15 -11.00 -10.65
C GLU A 50 0.28 -10.11 -9.40
N ARG A 51 1.43 -10.15 -8.70
CA ARG A 51 1.72 -9.32 -7.53
C ARG A 51 1.81 -7.83 -7.89
N GLU A 52 2.41 -7.50 -9.04
CA GLU A 52 2.50 -6.11 -9.54
C GLU A 52 1.10 -5.52 -9.82
N ARG A 53 0.14 -6.33 -10.26
CA ARG A 53 -1.27 -5.89 -10.45
C ARG A 53 -2.00 -5.66 -9.14
N VAL A 54 -1.74 -6.49 -8.13
CA VAL A 54 -2.35 -6.35 -6.81
C VAL A 54 -1.82 -5.11 -6.09
N GLU A 55 -0.52 -4.83 -6.16
CA GLU A 55 0.09 -3.64 -5.55
C GLU A 55 -0.40 -2.33 -6.20
N LYS A 56 -0.46 -2.25 -7.54
CA LYS A 56 -0.97 -1.03 -8.22
C LYS A 56 -2.42 -0.70 -7.87
N ARG A 57 -3.27 -1.70 -7.64
CA ARG A 57 -4.66 -1.47 -7.18
C ARG A 57 -4.70 -1.00 -5.73
N GLN A 58 -3.86 -1.55 -4.87
CA GLN A 58 -3.79 -1.12 -3.46
C GLN A 58 -3.26 0.31 -3.34
N GLU A 59 -2.26 0.70 -4.11
CA GLU A 59 -1.75 2.07 -4.12
C GLU A 59 -2.80 3.06 -4.60
N PHE A 60 -3.55 2.73 -5.67
CA PHE A 60 -4.65 3.59 -6.15
C PHE A 60 -5.75 3.77 -5.10
N LEU A 61 -6.14 2.70 -4.40
CA LEU A 61 -7.14 2.76 -3.33
C LEU A 61 -6.64 3.53 -2.10
N LYS A 62 -5.34 3.45 -1.78
CA LYS A 62 -4.72 4.27 -0.72
C LYS A 62 -4.71 5.74 -1.11
N LEU A 63 -4.32 6.06 -2.35
CA LEU A 63 -4.28 7.45 -2.86
C LEU A 63 -5.68 8.09 -2.83
N ARG A 64 -6.72 7.35 -3.24
CA ARG A 64 -8.11 7.82 -3.19
C ARG A 64 -8.61 8.06 -1.76
N ARG A 65 -8.24 7.20 -0.81
CA ARG A 65 -8.58 7.41 0.62
C ARG A 65 -7.88 8.65 1.17
N GLN A 66 -6.61 8.86 0.83
CA GLN A 66 -5.86 10.02 1.30
C GLN A 66 -6.46 11.34 0.80
N GLN A 67 -6.81 11.41 -0.49
CA GLN A 67 -7.48 12.60 -1.07
C GLN A 67 -8.86 12.88 -0.49
N GLN A 68 -9.57 11.84 -0.01
CA GLN A 68 -10.85 12.06 0.66
C GLN A 68 -10.64 12.60 2.08
N ILE A 69 -9.69 12.05 2.82
CA ILE A 69 -9.34 12.52 4.17
C ILE A 69 -8.82 13.96 4.13
N GLU A 70 -7.98 14.32 3.16
CA GLU A 70 -7.51 15.71 3.01
C GLU A 70 -8.66 16.68 2.77
N ARG A 71 -9.62 16.33 1.90
CA ARG A 71 -10.79 17.18 1.65
C ARG A 71 -11.70 17.31 2.87
N GLU A 72 -11.92 16.21 3.58
CA GLU A 72 -12.68 16.24 4.84
C GLU A 72 -11.97 17.11 5.88
N LEU A 73 -10.64 17.01 6.01
CA LEU A 73 -9.85 17.81 6.94
C LEU A 73 -9.88 19.31 6.61
N THR A 74 -9.71 19.68 5.33
CA THR A 74 -9.84 21.08 4.90
C THR A 74 -11.23 21.62 5.20
N GLY A 75 -12.27 20.82 4.95
CA GLY A 75 -13.63 21.18 5.32
C GLY A 75 -13.79 21.41 6.83
N TYR A 76 -13.28 20.51 7.68
CA TYR A 76 -13.34 20.70 9.13
C TYR A 76 -12.60 21.96 9.58
N LEU A 77 -11.44 22.27 8.97
CA LEU A 77 -10.68 23.47 9.28
C LEU A 77 -11.47 24.74 8.94
N GLU A 78 -12.11 24.80 7.77
CA GLU A 78 -12.96 25.93 7.39
C GLU A 78 -14.11 26.14 8.38
N TRP A 79 -14.77 25.06 8.80
CA TRP A 79 -15.84 25.13 9.79
C TRP A 79 -15.35 25.65 11.15
N ILE A 80 -14.16 25.21 11.59
CA ILE A 80 -13.54 25.67 12.84
C ILE A 80 -13.19 27.15 12.76
N CYS A 81 -12.51 27.59 11.69
CA CYS A 81 -12.17 29.00 11.49
C CYS A 81 -13.42 29.87 11.44
N LYS A 82 -14.49 29.41 10.79
CA LYS A 82 -15.77 30.13 10.74
C LYS A 82 -16.39 30.28 12.13
N ALA A 83 -16.35 29.23 12.94
CA ALA A 83 -16.85 29.28 14.31
C ALA A 83 -16.00 30.24 15.18
N GLU A 84 -14.67 30.22 15.03
CA GLU A 84 -13.75 31.13 15.73
C GLU A 84 -14.03 32.59 15.39
N GLU A 85 -14.19 32.94 14.10
CA GLU A 85 -14.57 34.28 13.66
C GLU A 85 -15.87 34.77 14.31
N VAL A 86 -16.88 33.91 14.38
CA VAL A 86 -18.19 34.26 14.97
C VAL A 86 -18.07 34.45 16.47
N MET A 87 -17.31 33.61 17.18
CA MET A 87 -17.11 33.79 18.62
C MET A 87 -16.38 35.10 18.93
N LEU A 88 -15.31 35.43 18.18
CA LEU A 88 -14.58 36.69 18.35
C LEU A 88 -15.49 37.91 18.12
N ALA A 89 -16.32 37.86 17.08
CA ALA A 89 -17.28 38.93 16.81
C ALA A 89 -18.35 39.08 17.91
N GLU A 90 -18.73 37.99 18.58
CA GLU A 90 -19.67 38.03 19.71
C GLU A 90 -18.98 38.57 20.98
N GLU A 91 -17.72 38.22 21.19
CA GLU A 91 -16.91 38.71 22.32
C GLU A 91 -16.66 40.22 22.21
N ASP A 92 -16.37 40.73 21.00
CA ASP A 92 -16.23 42.17 20.72
C ASP A 92 -17.54 42.93 20.99
N LYS A 93 -18.68 42.41 20.55
CA LYS A 93 -20.00 43.03 20.80
C LYS A 93 -20.32 43.06 22.30
N HIS A 94 -20.07 41.96 23.00
CA HIS A 94 -20.33 41.87 24.43
C HIS A 94 -19.39 42.76 25.26
N ALA A 95 -18.14 42.95 24.80
CA ALA A 95 -17.21 43.92 25.39
C ALA A 95 -17.69 45.37 25.17
N GLU A 96 -18.21 45.69 23.98
CA GLU A 96 -18.75 47.00 23.66
C GLU A 96 -19.99 47.32 24.50
N GLU A 97 -20.92 46.36 24.65
CA GLU A 97 -22.14 46.48 25.47
C GLU A 97 -21.82 46.70 26.95
N LYS A 98 -20.87 45.93 27.52
CA LYS A 98 -20.37 46.16 28.88
C LYS A 98 -19.74 47.54 29.06
N SER A 99 -19.03 48.04 28.05
CA SER A 99 -18.42 49.37 28.11
C SER A 99 -19.47 50.48 28.14
N LEU A 100 -20.53 50.33 27.35
CA LEU A 100 -21.65 51.26 27.27
C LEU A 100 -22.42 51.27 28.59
N ASP A 101 -22.77 50.10 29.13
CA ASP A 101 -23.47 49.99 30.42
C ASP A 101 -22.67 50.59 31.58
N GLY A 102 -21.35 50.34 31.61
CA GLY A 102 -20.45 50.96 32.59
C GLY A 102 -20.39 52.49 32.46
N ALA A 103 -20.39 53.02 31.24
CA ALA A 103 -20.42 54.46 30.98
C ALA A 103 -21.76 55.10 31.35
N TRP A 104 -22.88 54.43 31.08
CA TRP A 104 -24.23 54.86 31.47
C TRP A 104 -24.37 54.94 32.99
N TYR A 105 -23.93 53.91 33.73
CA TYR A 105 -23.94 53.91 35.19
C TYR A 105 -23.08 55.03 35.77
N LYS A 106 -21.87 55.23 35.25
CA LYS A 106 -20.96 56.31 35.70
C LYS A 106 -21.56 57.69 35.45
N ARG A 107 -22.19 57.92 34.29
CA ARG A 107 -22.86 59.19 33.96
C ARG A 107 -24.04 59.48 34.90
N LYS A 108 -24.83 58.45 35.23
CA LYS A 108 -25.99 58.59 36.13
C LYS A 108 -25.57 58.90 37.57
N SER A 109 -24.46 58.32 38.04
CA SER A 109 -23.89 58.60 39.36
C SER A 109 -23.31 60.01 39.50
N ASN A 110 -22.89 60.64 38.40
CA ASN A 110 -22.27 61.97 38.43
C ASN A 110 -23.30 63.12 38.38
N ASN A 111 -24.56 62.79 38.14
CA ASN A 111 -25.66 63.73 37.92
C ASN A 111 -26.73 63.69 39.03
N SER A 112 -26.40 63.04 40.16
CA SER A 112 -27.17 63.01 41.40
C SER A 112 -26.32 63.59 42.53
#